data_AF-V6F017-F1
#
_entry.id   AF-V6F017-F1
#
_cell.length_a   1.000
_cell.length_b   1.000
_cell.length_c   1.000
_cell.angle_alpha   90.00
_cell.angle_beta   90.00
_cell.angle_gamma   90.00
#
_symmetry.space_group_name_H-M   'P 1'
#
loop_
_entity.id
_entity.type
_entity.pdbx_description
1 polymer ?
#
loop_
_entity_poly.entity_id
_entity_poly.type
_entity_poly.pdbx_seq_one_letter_code
_entity_poly.pdbx_strand_id
1 'polypeptide(L)'
;MRRLIPSLLCVCCLGVFGSVAIAPQVYAQAAAPQATMPPALQAAVASGNGQAIQQAMNTLSGGNPQRLAALAQMVSTAAERLIASNPLAAANAANAASAVARQPAVIAAAPQAALSLAVSTSRIATSPSVQAAAPAISAAISVNAVGVATSPAVFAISPTAALQVMSDSFTSLKSPNVAASAAGALRDVTQLLTAASADPRLAAALAQSGAIIIDIMTGTSVPDFLKVRDDGAATAS
;
A
#
# COMPACT_ATOMS: atom_id res chain seq x y z
N MET A 1 -13.42 46.35 58.35
CA MET A 1 -12.94 47.04 57.13
C MET A 1 -13.81 46.55 55.96
N ARG A 2 -14.97 47.11 55.63
CA ARG A 2 -15.34 48.47 55.14
C ARG A 2 -14.72 48.81 53.77
N ARG A 3 -15.40 48.39 52.68
CA ARG A 3 -15.57 49.08 51.36
C ARG A 3 -16.87 48.51 50.73
N LEU A 4 -18.05 49.14 50.78
CA LEU A 4 -18.62 50.31 50.06
C LEU A 4 -18.63 50.17 48.50
N ILE A 5 -19.72 49.59 47.94
CA ILE A 5 -20.83 50.19 47.10
C ILE A 5 -20.40 51.17 45.95
N PRO A 6 -21.11 51.37 44.79
CA PRO A 6 -21.96 50.57 43.89
C PRO A 6 -21.75 50.92 42.36
N SER A 7 -22.59 50.40 41.45
CA SER A 7 -23.18 51.04 40.22
C SER A 7 -23.27 50.04 39.07
N LEU A 8 -24.45 49.58 38.62
CA LEU A 8 -25.51 50.26 37.85
C LEU A 8 -25.20 50.35 36.34
N LEU A 9 -25.82 49.44 35.56
CA LEU A 9 -26.26 49.53 34.14
C LEU A 9 -26.78 48.11 33.80
N CYS A 10 -28.06 47.78 33.55
CA CYS A 10 -29.05 48.33 32.63
C CYS A 10 -28.53 48.54 31.21
N VAL A 11 -28.58 47.52 30.35
CA VAL A 11 -28.90 47.65 28.92
C VAL A 11 -29.55 46.35 28.43
N CYS A 12 -30.79 46.47 27.95
CA CYS A 12 -31.42 45.49 27.08
C CYS A 12 -30.68 45.43 25.74
N CYS A 13 -30.22 44.24 25.33
CA CYS A 13 -30.00 43.96 23.92
C CYS A 13 -30.70 42.65 23.56
N LEU A 14 -31.87 42.81 22.93
CA LEU A 14 -32.44 41.86 21.98
C LEU A 14 -31.38 41.59 20.89
N GLY A 15 -30.64 40.50 21.04
CA GLY A 15 -29.69 40.01 20.06
C GLY A 15 -30.29 38.84 19.30
N VAL A 16 -30.86 39.17 18.14
CA VAL A 16 -31.15 38.31 16.99
C VAL A 16 -30.50 36.92 17.08
N PHE A 17 -31.33 35.87 17.02
CA PHE A 17 -30.89 34.51 16.71
C PHE A 17 -30.25 34.51 15.31
N GLY A 18 -28.95 34.80 15.26
CA GLY A 18 -28.13 34.52 14.09
C GLY A 18 -28.01 33.01 13.98
N SER A 19 -28.84 32.40 13.14
CA SER A 19 -28.64 31.04 12.66
C SER A 19 -27.23 31.01 12.04
N VAL A 20 -26.25 30.48 12.77
CA VAL A 20 -24.95 30.17 12.18
C VAL A 20 -25.24 29.03 11.22
N ALA A 21 -25.41 29.38 9.94
CA ALA A 21 -25.38 28.42 8.85
C ALA A 21 -24.03 27.72 8.94
N ILE A 22 -24.04 26.50 9.45
CA ILE A 22 -22.92 25.57 9.38
C ILE A 22 -22.82 25.22 7.90
N ALA A 23 -22.12 26.05 7.13
CA ALA A 23 -21.73 25.68 5.78
C ALA A 23 -20.90 24.39 5.94
N PRO A 24 -21.27 23.28 5.29
CA PRO A 24 -20.39 22.13 5.25
C PRO A 24 -19.07 22.61 4.66
N GLN A 25 -18.01 22.64 5.47
CA GLN A 25 -16.65 22.71 4.95
C GLN A 25 -16.42 21.40 4.20
N VAL A 26 -16.87 21.41 2.95
CA VAL A 26 -16.40 20.47 1.95
C VAL A 26 -14.91 20.77 1.86
N TYR A 27 -14.09 19.90 2.44
CA TYR A 27 -12.67 19.86 2.13
C TYR A 27 -12.59 19.61 0.63
N ALA A 28 -12.54 20.68 -0.15
CA ALA A 28 -12.11 20.62 -1.53
C ALA A 28 -10.62 20.27 -1.47
N GLN A 29 -10.32 18.97 -1.34
CA GLN A 29 -9.07 18.43 -1.82
C GLN A 29 -9.04 18.76 -3.31
N ALA A 30 -8.39 19.88 -3.62
CA ALA A 30 -8.02 20.22 -4.97
C ALA A 30 -7.33 18.97 -5.53
N ALA A 31 -7.97 18.32 -6.51
CA ALA A 31 -7.38 17.20 -7.21
C ALA A 31 -6.04 17.71 -7.76
N ALA A 32 -4.94 17.25 -7.17
CA ALA A 32 -3.63 17.53 -7.71
C ALA A 32 -3.67 17.12 -9.19
N PRO A 33 -3.17 17.95 -10.12
CA PRO A 33 -3.21 17.63 -11.54
C PRO A 33 -2.65 16.22 -11.73
N GLN A 34 -3.49 15.31 -12.22
CA GLN A 34 -3.08 13.93 -12.47
C GLN A 34 -1.89 13.99 -13.41
N ALA A 35 -0.70 13.71 -12.88
CA ALA A 35 0.51 13.70 -13.67
C ALA A 35 0.32 12.68 -14.79
N THR A 36 0.14 13.16 -16.01
CA THR A 36 0.00 12.32 -17.19
C THR A 36 1.26 11.49 -17.33
N MET A 37 1.10 10.18 -17.51
CA MET A 37 2.22 9.25 -17.63
C MET A 37 3.16 9.71 -18.76
N PRO A 38 4.48 9.80 -18.52
CA PRO A 38 5.43 10.20 -19.56
C PRO A 38 5.33 9.28 -20.79
N PRO A 39 5.44 9.80 -22.04
CA PRO A 39 5.22 9.00 -23.25
C PRO A 39 6.12 7.76 -23.36
N ALA A 40 7.39 7.87 -22.97
CA ALA A 40 8.33 6.74 -22.97
C ALA A 40 7.89 5.63 -22.00
N LEU A 41 7.37 6.00 -20.84
CA LEU A 41 6.86 5.06 -19.85
C LEU A 41 5.55 4.43 -20.31
N GLN A 42 4.67 5.23 -20.93
CA GLN A 42 3.42 4.73 -21.51
C GLN A 42 3.68 3.69 -22.61
N ALA A 43 4.62 3.94 -23.51
CA ALA A 43 5.01 2.99 -24.54
C ALA A 43 5.62 1.71 -23.94
N ALA A 44 6.48 1.84 -22.92
CA ALA A 44 7.05 0.70 -22.23
C ALA A 44 5.97 -0.16 -21.55
N VAL A 45 4.99 0.46 -20.86
CA VAL A 45 3.87 -0.26 -20.23
C VAL A 45 2.98 -0.93 -21.28
N ALA A 46 2.67 -0.23 -22.38
CA ALA A 46 1.88 -0.78 -23.49
C ALA A 46 2.57 -1.99 -24.16
N SER A 47 3.90 -2.00 -24.21
CA SER A 47 4.67 -3.14 -24.74
C SER A 47 4.64 -4.38 -23.84
N GLY A 48 4.26 -4.23 -22.56
CA GLY A 48 4.32 -5.31 -21.57
C GLY A 48 5.73 -5.78 -21.22
N ASN A 49 6.78 -5.11 -21.68
CA ASN A 49 8.17 -5.47 -21.42
C ASN A 49 8.65 -4.90 -20.09
N GLY A 50 8.76 -5.75 -19.06
CA GLY A 50 9.19 -5.36 -17.72
C GLY A 50 10.57 -4.68 -17.67
N GLN A 51 11.52 -5.09 -18.53
CA GLN A 51 12.85 -4.47 -18.59
C GLN A 51 12.78 -3.05 -19.18
N ALA A 52 12.00 -2.85 -20.24
CA ALA A 52 11.80 -1.53 -20.81
C ALA A 52 11.12 -0.57 -19.81
N ILE A 53 10.17 -1.08 -19.02
CA ILE A 53 9.50 -0.30 -17.95
C ILE A 53 10.53 0.14 -16.90
N GLN A 54 11.38 -0.78 -16.42
CA GLN A 54 12.43 -0.46 -15.45
C GLN A 54 13.45 0.56 -16.00
N GLN A 55 13.89 0.38 -17.24
CA GLN A 55 14.82 1.32 -17.90
C GLN A 55 14.21 2.72 -18.05
N ALA A 56 12.94 2.81 -18.44
CA ALA A 56 12.22 4.08 -18.55
C ALA A 56 12.11 4.78 -17.19
N MET A 57 11.72 4.04 -16.14
CA MET A 57 11.65 4.58 -14.77
C MET A 57 13.00 5.10 -14.28
N ASN A 58 14.06 4.30 -14.44
CA ASN A 58 15.41 4.68 -14.03
C ASN A 58 15.89 5.95 -14.76
N THR A 59 15.71 6.00 -16.08
CA THR A 59 16.10 7.16 -16.91
C THR A 59 15.32 8.41 -16.52
N LEU A 60 13.98 8.32 -16.43
CA LEU A 60 13.12 9.46 -16.11
C LEU A 60 13.26 9.95 -14.66
N SER A 61 13.66 9.07 -13.74
CA SER A 61 13.91 9.46 -12.35
C SER A 61 15.15 10.34 -12.21
N GLY A 62 16.12 10.25 -13.13
CA GLY A 62 17.41 10.92 -13.02
C GLY A 62 18.19 10.52 -11.75
N GLY A 63 17.96 9.31 -11.22
CA GLY A 63 18.56 8.85 -9.96
C GLY A 63 17.88 9.35 -8.68
N ASN A 64 16.79 10.12 -8.79
CA ASN A 64 16.05 10.59 -7.62
C ASN A 64 15.07 9.51 -7.10
N PRO A 65 15.23 9.00 -5.87
CA PRO A 65 14.42 7.88 -5.37
C PRO A 65 12.95 8.26 -5.12
N GLN A 66 12.64 9.50 -4.73
CA GLN A 66 11.25 9.95 -4.58
C GLN A 66 10.53 10.02 -5.94
N ARG A 67 11.19 10.54 -6.97
CA ARG A 67 10.67 10.58 -8.35
C ARG A 67 10.52 9.18 -8.92
N LEU A 68 11.47 8.30 -8.63
CA LEU A 68 11.40 6.90 -9.03
C LEU A 68 10.16 6.20 -8.44
N ALA A 69 9.88 6.43 -7.14
CA ALA A 69 8.68 5.92 -6.48
C ALA A 69 7.39 6.47 -7.12
N ALA A 70 7.35 7.76 -7.44
CA ALA A 70 6.20 8.37 -8.12
C ALA A 70 5.95 7.77 -9.51
N LEU A 71 7.00 7.50 -10.29
CA LEU A 71 6.91 6.83 -11.59
C LEU A 71 6.41 5.38 -11.43
N ALA A 72 6.95 4.64 -10.45
CA ALA A 72 6.46 3.30 -10.14
C ALA A 72 4.99 3.28 -9.74
N GLN A 73 4.50 4.32 -9.03
CA GLN A 73 3.09 4.43 -8.66
C GLN A 73 2.21 4.58 -9.91
N MET A 74 2.63 5.40 -10.88
CA MET A 74 1.94 5.53 -12.17
C MET A 74 1.92 4.19 -12.93
N VAL A 75 3.02 3.44 -12.93
CA VAL A 75 3.11 2.11 -13.54
C VAL A 75 2.15 1.14 -12.86
N SER A 76 2.08 1.12 -11.52
CA SER A 76 1.17 0.24 -10.77
C SER A 76 -0.30 0.53 -11.10
N THR A 77 -0.69 1.81 -11.13
CA THR A 77 -2.04 2.20 -11.55
C THR A 77 -2.36 1.83 -13.00
N ALA A 78 -1.38 1.91 -13.90
CA ALA A 78 -1.57 1.44 -15.27
C ALA A 78 -1.67 -0.10 -15.34
N ALA A 79 -0.88 -0.82 -14.54
CA ALA A 79 -0.92 -2.27 -14.45
C ALA A 79 -2.29 -2.78 -13.99
N GLU A 80 -2.92 -2.12 -13.00
CA GLU A 80 -4.29 -2.45 -12.55
C GLU A 80 -5.30 -2.38 -13.70
N ARG A 81 -5.20 -1.36 -14.57
CA ARG A 81 -6.08 -1.21 -15.73
C ARG A 81 -5.86 -2.30 -16.80
N LEU A 82 -4.64 -2.84 -16.87
CA LEU A 82 -4.29 -3.89 -17.82
C LEU A 82 -4.78 -5.28 -17.40
N ILE A 83 -5.17 -5.52 -16.14
CA ILE A 83 -5.57 -6.84 -15.66
C ILE A 83 -6.67 -7.47 -16.53
N ALA A 84 -7.65 -6.65 -16.95
CA ALA A 84 -8.80 -7.12 -17.72
C ALA A 84 -8.46 -7.43 -19.19
N SER A 85 -7.53 -6.68 -19.79
CA SER A 85 -7.24 -6.77 -21.24
C SER A 85 -5.95 -7.55 -21.55
N ASN A 86 -4.96 -7.50 -20.67
CA ASN A 86 -3.66 -8.14 -20.84
C ASN A 86 -3.02 -8.44 -19.45
N PRO A 87 -3.44 -9.54 -18.79
CA PRO A 87 -2.97 -9.87 -17.45
C PRO A 87 -1.46 -10.16 -17.38
N LEU A 88 -0.83 -10.64 -18.47
CA LEU A 88 0.61 -10.84 -18.52
C LEU A 88 1.37 -9.51 -18.51
N ALA A 89 0.93 -8.52 -19.30
CA ALA A 89 1.51 -7.17 -19.26
C ALA A 89 1.30 -6.48 -17.92
N ALA A 90 0.12 -6.66 -17.31
CA ALA A 90 -0.16 -6.21 -15.94
C ALA A 90 0.85 -6.80 -14.93
N ALA A 91 1.09 -8.12 -15.00
CA ALA A 91 2.06 -8.81 -14.15
C ALA A 91 3.47 -8.23 -14.31
N ASN A 92 3.94 -8.06 -15.55
CA ASN A 92 5.27 -7.52 -15.84
C ASN A 92 5.45 -6.07 -15.34
N ALA A 93 4.42 -5.23 -15.52
CA ALA A 93 4.42 -3.86 -15.04
C ALA A 93 4.41 -3.80 -13.50
N ALA A 94 3.56 -4.60 -12.84
CA ALA A 94 3.52 -4.71 -11.39
C ALA A 94 4.84 -5.23 -10.81
N ASN A 95 5.50 -6.18 -11.49
CA ASN A 95 6.80 -6.69 -11.09
C ASN A 95 7.90 -5.62 -11.20
N ALA A 96 7.90 -4.82 -12.27
CA ALA A 96 8.80 -3.68 -12.37
C ALA A 96 8.58 -2.65 -11.24
N ALA A 97 7.32 -2.35 -10.91
CA ALA A 97 6.99 -1.43 -9.83
C ALA A 97 7.35 -1.99 -8.44
N SER A 98 7.13 -3.29 -8.18
CA SER A 98 7.47 -3.92 -6.90
C SER A 98 8.99 -4.01 -6.69
N ALA A 99 9.76 -4.21 -7.77
CA ALA A 99 11.22 -4.16 -7.73
C ALA A 99 11.72 -2.77 -7.31
N VAL A 100 11.08 -1.68 -7.76
CA VAL A 100 11.38 -0.31 -7.32
C VAL A 100 11.03 -0.12 -5.84
N ALA A 101 9.84 -0.57 -5.41
CA ALA A 101 9.38 -0.41 -4.03
C ALA A 101 10.34 -1.06 -3.01
N ARG A 102 10.98 -2.17 -3.39
CA ARG A 102 11.95 -2.90 -2.55
C ARG A 102 13.33 -2.24 -2.48
N GLN A 103 13.62 -1.25 -3.31
CA GLN A 103 14.94 -0.61 -3.29
C GLN A 103 15.19 0.11 -1.96
N PRO A 104 16.34 -0.12 -1.29
CA PRO A 104 16.65 0.54 -0.02
C PRO A 104 16.59 2.07 -0.10
N ALA A 105 17.03 2.65 -1.22
CA ALA A 105 16.97 4.11 -1.45
C ALA A 105 15.53 4.64 -1.50
N VAL A 106 14.61 3.90 -2.12
CA VAL A 106 13.18 4.26 -2.19
C VAL A 106 12.51 4.09 -0.83
N ILE A 107 12.79 2.99 -0.13
CA ILE A 107 12.30 2.74 1.23
C ILE A 107 12.73 3.87 2.18
N ALA A 108 13.99 4.30 2.12
CA ALA A 108 14.51 5.36 2.96
C ALA A 108 13.94 6.74 2.60
N ALA A 109 13.82 7.04 1.30
CA ALA A 109 13.42 8.37 0.82
C ALA A 109 11.90 8.58 0.76
N ALA A 110 11.11 7.52 0.59
CA ALA A 110 9.67 7.56 0.40
C ALA A 110 8.96 6.30 0.94
N PRO A 111 9.05 6.00 2.26
CA PRO A 111 8.51 4.77 2.83
C PRO A 111 6.99 4.61 2.62
N GLN A 112 6.22 5.71 2.68
CA GLN A 112 4.79 5.70 2.38
C GLN A 112 4.50 5.26 0.93
N ALA A 113 5.32 5.70 -0.03
CA ALA A 113 5.16 5.33 -1.43
C ALA A 113 5.54 3.86 -1.64
N ALA A 114 6.62 3.40 -1.02
CA ALA A 114 7.01 1.98 -1.03
C ALA A 114 5.88 1.08 -0.49
N LEU A 115 5.25 1.47 0.63
CA LEU A 115 4.11 0.75 1.18
C LEU A 115 2.91 0.73 0.23
N SER A 116 2.57 1.89 -0.34
CA SER A 116 1.44 2.01 -1.27
C SER A 116 1.64 1.14 -2.52
N LEU A 117 2.88 1.07 -3.01
CA LEU A 117 3.28 0.17 -4.09
C LEU A 117 3.17 -1.30 -3.69
N ALA A 118 3.64 -1.68 -2.50
CA ALA A 118 3.50 -3.04 -2.00
C ALA A 118 2.03 -3.46 -1.92
N VAL A 119 1.14 -2.60 -1.39
CA VAL A 119 -0.31 -2.85 -1.34
C VAL A 119 -0.91 -3.02 -2.74
N SER A 120 -0.66 -2.09 -3.67
CA SER A 120 -1.21 -2.15 -5.03
C SER A 120 -0.68 -3.37 -5.80
N THR A 121 0.62 -3.62 -5.77
CA THR A 121 1.22 -4.76 -6.47
C THR A 121 0.82 -6.10 -5.88
N SER A 122 0.65 -6.22 -4.55
CA SER A 122 0.07 -7.42 -3.93
C SER A 122 -1.36 -7.69 -4.41
N ARG A 123 -2.21 -6.66 -4.55
CA ARG A 123 -3.56 -6.81 -5.13
C ARG A 123 -3.54 -7.33 -6.57
N ILE A 124 -2.57 -6.87 -7.37
CA ILE A 124 -2.38 -7.36 -8.74
C ILE A 124 -1.93 -8.83 -8.69
N ALA A 125 -0.97 -9.18 -7.84
CA ALA A 125 -0.43 -10.54 -7.71
C ALA A 125 -1.46 -11.56 -7.19
N THR A 126 -2.41 -11.11 -6.36
CA THR A 126 -3.50 -11.95 -5.85
C THR A 126 -4.68 -12.08 -6.82
N SER A 127 -4.68 -11.34 -7.93
CA SER A 127 -5.72 -11.43 -8.96
C SER A 127 -5.69 -12.80 -9.65
N PRO A 128 -6.83 -13.52 -9.77
CA PRO A 128 -6.87 -14.84 -10.40
C PRO A 128 -6.39 -14.85 -11.85
N SER A 129 -6.71 -13.82 -12.64
CA SER A 129 -6.28 -13.73 -14.05
C SER A 129 -4.77 -13.53 -14.18
N VAL A 130 -4.16 -12.77 -13.26
CA VAL A 130 -2.70 -12.58 -13.20
C VAL A 130 -2.01 -13.87 -12.75
N GLN A 131 -2.53 -14.55 -11.72
CA GLN A 131 -1.98 -15.83 -11.28
C GLN A 131 -2.06 -16.91 -12.35
N ALA A 132 -3.13 -16.94 -13.15
CA ALA A 132 -3.27 -17.88 -14.26
C ALA A 132 -2.30 -17.55 -15.41
N ALA A 133 -2.13 -16.26 -15.74
CA ALA A 133 -1.29 -15.83 -16.85
C ALA A 133 0.21 -15.83 -16.53
N ALA A 134 0.59 -15.55 -15.27
CA ALA A 134 1.96 -15.27 -14.87
C ALA A 134 2.27 -15.71 -13.42
N PRO A 135 2.08 -16.99 -13.06
CA PRO A 135 2.16 -17.46 -11.66
C PRO A 135 3.54 -17.23 -11.02
N ALA A 136 4.63 -17.41 -11.78
CA ALA A 136 5.98 -17.15 -11.28
C ALA A 136 6.22 -15.65 -10.97
N ILE A 137 5.61 -14.76 -11.76
CA ILE A 137 5.71 -13.31 -11.54
C ILE A 137 4.87 -12.90 -10.32
N SER A 138 3.66 -13.44 -10.16
CA SER A 138 2.87 -13.25 -8.93
C SER A 138 3.66 -13.65 -7.69
N ALA A 139 4.37 -14.78 -7.73
CA ALA A 139 5.24 -15.21 -6.63
C ALA A 139 6.34 -14.19 -6.32
N ALA A 140 7.04 -13.71 -7.35
CA ALA A 140 8.11 -12.73 -7.20
C ALA A 140 7.60 -11.39 -6.60
N ILE A 141 6.42 -10.94 -7.05
CA ILE A 141 5.77 -9.75 -6.49
C ILE A 141 5.46 -9.96 -5.00
N SER A 142 4.87 -11.10 -4.62
CA SER A 142 4.58 -11.44 -3.23
C SER A 142 5.83 -11.43 -2.34
N VAL A 143 6.95 -12.01 -2.83
CA VAL A 143 8.24 -11.96 -2.11
C VAL A 143 8.72 -10.52 -1.93
N ASN A 144 8.63 -9.69 -2.98
CA ASN A 144 9.04 -8.29 -2.91
C ASN A 144 8.16 -7.48 -1.96
N ALA A 145 6.86 -7.68 -1.99
CA ALA A 145 5.90 -6.98 -1.16
C ALA A 145 6.09 -7.32 0.33
N VAL A 146 6.35 -8.59 0.67
CA VAL A 146 6.74 -8.98 2.04
C VAL A 146 8.03 -8.29 2.45
N GLY A 147 9.06 -8.28 1.59
CA GLY A 147 10.33 -7.60 1.87
C GLY A 147 10.19 -6.09 2.13
N VAL A 148 9.24 -5.43 1.46
CA VAL A 148 8.90 -4.02 1.74
C VAL A 148 8.15 -3.89 3.06
N ALA A 149 7.13 -4.73 3.28
CA ALA A 149 6.29 -4.69 4.47
C ALA A 149 7.06 -4.99 5.76
N THR A 150 8.08 -5.85 5.71
CA THR A 150 8.93 -6.18 6.87
C THR A 150 10.05 -5.16 7.12
N SER A 151 10.21 -4.15 6.26
CA SER A 151 11.14 -3.05 6.51
C SER A 151 10.66 -2.22 7.71
N PRO A 152 11.50 -1.97 8.74
CA PRO A 152 11.10 -1.18 9.91
C PRO A 152 10.59 0.22 9.57
N ALA A 153 11.20 0.87 8.57
CA ALA A 153 10.79 2.22 8.14
C ALA A 153 9.39 2.22 7.51
N VAL A 154 9.02 1.16 6.79
CA VAL A 154 7.69 1.02 6.17
C VAL A 154 6.67 0.54 7.20
N PHE A 155 7.05 -0.43 8.03
CA PHE A 155 6.19 -0.99 9.06
C PHE A 155 5.77 0.07 10.10
N ALA A 156 6.70 0.94 10.51
CA ALA A 156 6.40 2.02 11.45
C ALA A 156 5.42 3.07 10.92
N ILE A 157 5.28 3.19 9.59
CA ILE A 157 4.35 4.14 8.96
C ILE A 157 2.90 3.65 9.06
N SER A 158 2.67 2.36 8.79
CA SER A 158 1.36 1.74 8.98
C SER A 158 1.51 0.24 9.23
N PRO A 159 1.59 -0.17 10.51
CA PRO A 159 1.71 -1.59 10.88
C PRO A 159 0.57 -2.43 10.32
N THR A 160 -0.67 -1.92 10.36
CA THR A 160 -1.86 -2.62 9.87
C THR A 160 -1.79 -2.91 8.36
N ALA A 161 -1.41 -1.93 7.54
CA ALA A 161 -1.30 -2.13 6.10
C ALA A 161 -0.13 -3.06 5.75
N ALA A 162 0.99 -2.97 6.47
CA ALA A 162 2.11 -3.89 6.28
C ALA A 162 1.73 -5.34 6.61
N LEU A 163 1.03 -5.58 7.72
CA LEU A 163 0.54 -6.91 8.09
C LEU A 163 -0.46 -7.46 7.06
N GLN A 164 -1.33 -6.62 6.50
CA GLN A 164 -2.24 -7.03 5.42
C GLN A 164 -1.45 -7.50 4.18
N VAL A 165 -0.44 -6.73 3.75
CA VAL A 165 0.43 -7.10 2.63
C VAL A 165 1.12 -8.44 2.87
N MET A 166 1.60 -8.68 4.10
CA MET A 166 2.23 -9.95 4.49
C MET A 166 1.23 -11.11 4.36
N SER A 167 0.02 -10.93 4.86
CA SER A 167 -1.05 -11.94 4.82
C SER A 167 -1.51 -12.26 3.39
N ASP A 168 -1.79 -11.23 2.59
CA ASP A 168 -2.22 -11.36 1.20
C ASP A 168 -1.15 -12.09 0.36
N SER A 169 0.11 -11.70 0.54
CA SER A 169 1.25 -12.27 -0.20
C SER A 169 1.49 -13.73 0.18
N PHE A 170 1.41 -14.07 1.47
CA PHE A 170 1.57 -15.45 1.93
C PHE A 170 0.42 -16.35 1.46
N THR A 171 -0.83 -15.86 1.52
CA THR A 171 -2.00 -16.56 1.00
C THR A 171 -1.91 -16.78 -0.50
N SER A 172 -1.45 -15.77 -1.26
CA SER A 172 -1.23 -15.90 -2.70
C SER A 172 -0.21 -16.99 -3.05
N LEU A 173 0.84 -17.15 -2.26
CA LEU A 173 1.87 -18.17 -2.49
C LEU A 173 1.39 -19.60 -2.20
N LYS A 174 0.35 -19.75 -1.37
CA LYS A 174 -0.30 -21.04 -1.11
C LYS A 174 -1.27 -21.46 -2.23
N SER A 175 -1.58 -20.57 -3.19
CA SER A 175 -2.46 -20.95 -4.29
C SER A 175 -1.79 -22.03 -5.16
N PRO A 176 -2.53 -23.06 -5.63
CA PRO A 176 -1.93 -24.19 -6.35
C PRO A 176 -1.12 -23.77 -7.58
N ASN A 177 -1.61 -22.78 -8.33
CA ASN A 177 -0.95 -22.28 -9.55
C ASN A 177 0.40 -21.62 -9.25
N VAL A 178 0.46 -20.83 -8.17
CA VAL A 178 1.66 -20.10 -7.77
C VAL A 178 2.66 -21.05 -7.10
N ALA A 179 2.18 -21.93 -6.22
CA ALA A 179 3.00 -22.92 -5.52
C ALA A 179 3.70 -23.88 -6.49
N ALA A 180 3.00 -24.35 -7.53
CA ALA A 180 3.57 -25.22 -8.55
C ALA A 180 4.66 -24.53 -9.40
N SER A 181 4.53 -23.22 -9.62
CA SER A 181 5.43 -22.46 -10.49
C SER A 181 6.65 -21.88 -9.76
N ALA A 182 6.58 -21.73 -8.44
CA ALA A 182 7.58 -21.03 -7.64
C ALA A 182 7.83 -21.72 -6.28
N ALA A 183 8.28 -22.97 -6.31
CA ALA A 183 8.51 -23.79 -5.12
C ALA A 183 9.47 -23.17 -4.06
N GLY A 184 10.34 -22.23 -4.46
CA GLY A 184 11.22 -21.49 -3.55
C GLY A 184 10.56 -20.30 -2.84
N ALA A 185 9.56 -19.67 -3.45
CA ALA A 185 9.03 -18.38 -3.00
C ALA A 185 8.33 -18.48 -1.62
N LEU A 186 7.63 -19.58 -1.34
CA LEU A 186 7.02 -19.80 -0.04
C LEU A 186 8.08 -19.96 1.07
N ARG A 187 9.20 -20.61 0.76
CA ARG A 187 10.32 -20.76 1.70
C ARG A 187 10.94 -19.40 1.99
N ASP A 188 11.17 -18.59 0.95
CA ASP A 188 11.75 -17.25 1.07
C ASP A 188 10.85 -16.35 1.92
N VAL A 189 9.54 -16.31 1.65
CA VAL A 189 8.60 -15.52 2.47
C VAL A 189 8.56 -16.02 3.91
N THR A 190 8.56 -17.34 4.13
CA THR A 190 8.58 -17.91 5.49
C THR A 190 9.83 -17.47 6.25
N GLN A 191 11.00 -17.46 5.61
CA GLN A 191 12.23 -16.95 6.21
C GLN A 191 12.17 -15.46 6.51
N LEU A 192 11.64 -14.64 5.59
CA LEU A 192 11.46 -13.20 5.80
C LEU A 192 10.51 -12.92 6.98
N LEU A 193 9.39 -13.61 7.07
CA LEU A 193 8.41 -13.44 8.14
C LEU A 193 8.98 -13.94 9.49
N THR A 194 9.72 -15.05 9.49
CA THR A 194 10.40 -15.55 10.70
C THR A 194 11.45 -14.55 11.21
N ALA A 195 12.22 -13.93 10.31
CA ALA A 195 13.17 -12.89 10.69
C ALA A 195 12.45 -11.64 11.22
N ALA A 196 11.34 -11.24 10.58
CA ALA A 196 10.55 -10.08 10.96
C ALA A 196 9.84 -10.25 12.31
N SER A 197 9.34 -11.45 12.62
CA SER A 197 8.68 -11.71 13.90
C SER A 197 9.62 -11.60 15.10
N ALA A 198 10.93 -11.75 14.87
CA ALA A 198 11.97 -11.57 15.86
C ALA A 198 12.62 -10.17 15.84
N ASP A 199 12.22 -9.25 14.95
CA ASP A 199 12.83 -7.91 14.86
C ASP A 199 12.30 -6.99 15.98
N PRO A 200 13.14 -6.55 16.93
CA PRO A 200 12.70 -5.70 18.03
C PRO A 200 12.18 -4.33 17.57
N ARG A 201 12.58 -3.86 16.38
CA ARG A 201 12.11 -2.57 15.82
C ARG A 201 10.65 -2.65 15.37
N LEU A 202 10.22 -3.81 14.87
CA LEU A 202 8.82 -4.06 14.53
C LEU A 202 7.97 -4.20 15.81
N ALA A 203 8.51 -4.83 16.85
CA ALA A 203 7.87 -4.89 18.16
C ALA A 203 7.73 -3.49 18.80
N ALA A 204 8.70 -2.61 18.60
CA ALA A 204 8.61 -1.22 19.07
C ALA A 204 7.50 -0.42 18.37
N ALA A 205 7.23 -0.70 17.09
CA ALA A 205 6.13 -0.07 16.35
C ALA A 205 4.75 -0.68 16.67
N LEU A 206 4.70 -1.99 16.94
CA LEU A 206 3.51 -2.71 17.35
C LEU A 206 3.91 -3.90 18.23
N ALA A 207 3.62 -3.85 19.53
CA ALA A 207 4.09 -4.83 20.51
C ALA A 207 3.70 -6.28 20.17
N GLN A 208 2.55 -6.47 19.50
CA GLN A 208 2.02 -7.79 19.13
C GLN A 208 2.45 -8.24 17.72
N SER A 209 3.32 -7.48 17.03
CA SER A 209 3.70 -7.75 15.63
C SER A 209 4.27 -9.15 15.45
N GLY A 210 5.14 -9.61 16.35
CA GLY A 210 5.73 -10.96 16.29
C GLY A 210 4.69 -12.08 16.33
N ALA A 211 3.71 -11.99 17.24
CA ALA A 211 2.63 -12.97 17.36
C ALA A 211 1.74 -12.98 16.10
N ILE A 212 1.37 -11.80 15.59
CA ILE A 212 0.53 -11.68 14.39
C ILE A 212 1.25 -12.23 13.15
N ILE A 213 2.56 -11.98 13.02
CA ILE A 213 3.35 -12.49 11.90
C ILE A 213 3.42 -14.03 11.93
N ILE A 214 3.54 -14.62 13.13
CA ILE A 214 3.48 -16.07 13.30
C ILE A 214 2.08 -16.60 12.93
N ASP A 215 1.01 -15.93 13.35
CA ASP A 215 -0.36 -16.31 12.99
C ASP A 215 -0.62 -16.26 11.48
N ILE A 216 -0.02 -15.31 10.75
CA ILE A 216 -0.08 -15.26 9.29
C ILE A 216 0.55 -16.53 8.69
N MET A 217 1.68 -16.99 9.22
CA MET A 217 2.37 -18.18 8.73
C MET A 217 1.58 -19.48 8.99
N THR A 218 0.99 -19.59 10.18
CA THR A 218 0.21 -20.76 10.60
C THR A 218 -1.21 -20.77 10.05
N GLY A 219 -1.72 -19.61 9.61
CA GLY A 219 -3.07 -19.45 9.06
C GLY A 219 -4.17 -19.52 10.12
N THR A 220 -3.84 -19.36 11.40
CA THR A 220 -4.78 -19.56 12.52
C THR A 220 -5.71 -18.37 12.77
N SER A 221 -5.32 -17.15 12.39
CA SER A 221 -6.17 -15.97 12.57
C SER A 221 -5.56 -14.74 11.90
N VAL A 222 -6.20 -14.24 10.84
CA VAL A 222 -6.07 -12.84 10.46
C VAL A 222 -6.74 -12.04 11.59
N PRO A 223 -6.04 -11.14 12.32
CA PRO A 223 -6.65 -10.37 13.40
C PRO A 223 -7.96 -9.69 12.97
N ASP A 224 -8.96 -9.59 13.84
CA ASP A 224 -10.28 -9.04 13.49
C ASP A 224 -10.20 -7.63 12.86
N PHE A 225 -9.23 -6.82 13.26
CA PHE A 225 -9.01 -5.49 12.67
C PHE A 225 -8.52 -5.54 11.21
N LEU A 226 -8.01 -6.66 10.73
CA LEU A 226 -7.70 -6.91 9.31
C LEU A 226 -8.90 -7.51 8.56
N LYS A 227 -9.89 -8.09 9.25
CA LYS A 227 -11.10 -8.67 8.63
C LYS A 227 -12.14 -7.65 8.17
N VAL A 228 -12.06 -6.40 8.64
CA VAL A 228 -13.06 -5.33 8.41
C VAL A 228 -13.33 -4.99 6.93
N ARG A 229 -12.55 -5.52 5.97
CA ARG A 229 -12.73 -5.24 4.53
C ARG A 229 -13.64 -6.20 3.78
N ASP A 230 -14.02 -7.36 4.32
CA ASP A 230 -14.87 -8.33 3.61
C ASP A 230 -16.36 -8.21 3.96
N ASP A 231 -16.71 -7.74 5.16
CA ASP A 231 -18.11 -7.70 5.63
C ASP A 231 -18.98 -6.60 4.98
N GLY A 232 -18.37 -5.69 4.21
CA GLY A 232 -19.05 -4.55 3.57
C GLY A 232 -19.69 -4.84 2.21
N ALA A 233 -19.48 -6.02 1.62
CA ALA A 233 -20.00 -6.37 0.29
C ALA A 233 -21.23 -7.28 0.31
N ALA A 234 -21.65 -7.79 1.48
CA ALA A 234 -22.67 -8.84 1.59
C ALA A 234 -24.07 -8.35 2.04
N THR A 235 -24.34 -7.05 2.13
CA THR A 235 -25.65 -6.52 2.62
C THR A 235 -26.37 -5.60 1.64
N ALA A 236 -26.12 -5.75 0.34
CA ALA A 236 -26.96 -5.15 -0.71
C ALA A 236 -27.59 -6.26 -1.57
N SER A 237 -28.63 -6.89 -1.05
CA SER A 237 -29.60 -7.70 -1.79
C SER A 237 -30.96 -7.60 -1.12
#